data_AF-A0A7Y5V1P6-F1
#
_entry.id   AF-A0A7Y5V1P6-F1
#
_cell.length_a   1.000
_cell.length_b   1.000
_cell.length_c   1.000
_cell.angle_alpha   90.00
_cell.angle_beta   90.00
_cell.angle_gamma   90.00
#
_symmetry.space_group_name_H-M   'P 1'
#
loop_
_entity.id
_entity.type
_entity.pdbx_description
1 polymer ?
#
loop_
_entity_poly.entity_id
_entity_poly.type
_entity_poly.pdbx_seq_one_letter_code
_entity_poly.pdbx_strand_id
1 'polypeptide(L)'
;MKANPLLDTYTFLAGVVRDDPFLLLANAVAWLDPLWTLDADDMGLEEDGLGIALVVTRRAFPDIYAGAVERIRAGESEAVLDRFICGEITRRGIPLDNLESMSYGIPLDAAGILLEDPDFYAQHPDVLPILALFGIDPEREMYTVEVPDAAYQVGRAVADSLLKQPDERWRQVGWALAWLFSCSGNSVVDLDYENMSEIPPLSWEAEDVAFAIELIEEANGIMADVSAGLKWLQTTPAAFDLLAHNVRRIFQKMKTMKGKAGDDPRIRLEWTPVGDGDGGAAVADPEFLQLRRDAA
;
A
#
# COMPACT_ATOMS: atom_id res chain seq x y z
N MET A 1 -5.38 -57.56 -43.38
CA MET A 1 -5.36 -56.11 -43.10
C MET A 1 -3.95 -55.62 -43.35
N LYS A 2 -3.75 -54.59 -44.18
CA LYS A 2 -2.44 -53.95 -44.31
C LYS A 2 -2.16 -53.19 -43.01
N ALA A 3 -0.98 -53.36 -42.43
CA ALA A 3 -0.55 -52.63 -41.24
C ALA A 3 -0.64 -51.13 -41.53
N ASN A 4 -1.10 -50.35 -40.53
CA ASN A 4 -1.21 -48.91 -40.66
C ASN A 4 0.16 -48.30 -40.34
N PRO A 5 0.92 -47.82 -41.33
CA PRO A 5 2.29 -47.37 -41.11
C PRO A 5 2.37 -46.18 -40.14
N LEU A 6 1.30 -45.38 -40.01
CA LEU A 6 1.23 -44.30 -39.01
C LEU A 6 1.13 -44.85 -37.58
N LEU A 7 0.36 -45.92 -37.39
CA LEU A 7 0.20 -46.57 -36.08
C LEU A 7 1.48 -47.30 -35.66
N ASP A 8 2.16 -47.95 -36.60
CA ASP A 8 3.45 -48.61 -36.38
C ASP A 8 4.53 -47.58 -36.02
N THR A 9 4.56 -46.45 -36.74
CA THR A 9 5.49 -45.34 -36.46
C THR A 9 5.21 -44.72 -35.09
N TYR A 10 3.94 -44.48 -34.75
CA TYR A 10 3.56 -43.98 -33.42
C TYR A 10 4.00 -44.92 -32.30
N THR A 11 3.80 -46.24 -32.47
CA THR A 11 4.15 -47.25 -31.47
C THR A 11 5.67 -47.35 -31.30
N PHE A 12 6.43 -47.28 -32.40
CA PHE A 12 7.90 -47.22 -32.35
C PHE A 12 8.39 -45.97 -31.61
N LEU A 13 7.89 -44.79 -31.95
CA LEU A 13 8.26 -43.53 -31.29
C LEU A 13 7.88 -43.53 -29.80
N ALA A 14 6.69 -44.04 -29.46
CA ALA A 14 6.26 -44.18 -28.06
C ALA A 14 7.14 -45.15 -27.27
N GLY A 15 7.67 -46.20 -27.92
CA GLY A 15 8.65 -47.12 -27.33
C GLY A 15 9.97 -46.41 -27.02
N VAL A 16 10.54 -45.72 -28.02
CA VAL A 16 11.80 -44.97 -27.87
C VAL A 16 11.71 -43.91 -26.78
N VAL A 17 10.59 -43.18 -26.69
CA VAL A 17 10.37 -42.18 -25.64
C VAL A 17 10.29 -42.81 -24.24
N ARG A 18 9.74 -44.02 -24.11
CA ARG A 18 9.63 -44.70 -22.81
C ARG A 18 10.93 -45.35 -22.35
N ASP A 19 11.77 -45.78 -23.30
CA ASP A 19 13.03 -46.46 -23.02
C ASP A 19 14.17 -45.49 -22.65
N ASP A 20 14.03 -44.20 -22.98
CA ASP A 20 14.96 -43.14 -22.58
C ASP A 20 14.35 -42.28 -21.46
N PRO A 21 14.87 -42.34 -20.22
CA PRO A 21 14.39 -41.55 -19.09
C PRO A 21 14.41 -40.03 -19.32
N PHE A 22 15.35 -39.51 -20.11
CA PHE A 22 15.42 -38.09 -20.43
C PHE A 22 14.33 -37.68 -21.42
N LEU A 23 14.07 -38.50 -22.45
CA LEU A 23 12.97 -38.25 -23.38
C LEU A 23 11.61 -38.41 -22.69
N LEU A 24 11.48 -39.36 -21.78
CA LEU A 24 10.27 -39.54 -20.99
C LEU A 24 10.01 -38.33 -20.09
N LEU A 25 11.05 -37.81 -19.43
CA LEU A 25 10.96 -36.59 -18.62
C LEU A 25 10.64 -35.37 -19.49
N ALA A 26 11.31 -35.20 -20.63
CA ALA A 26 11.04 -34.09 -21.55
C ALA A 26 9.61 -34.14 -22.11
N ASN A 27 9.10 -35.34 -22.42
CA ASN A 27 7.72 -35.53 -22.86
C ASN A 27 6.72 -35.23 -21.73
N ALA A 28 7.04 -35.64 -20.50
CA ALA A 28 6.24 -35.29 -19.33
C ALA A 28 6.23 -33.78 -19.09
N VAL A 29 7.36 -33.09 -19.18
CA VAL A 29 7.43 -31.62 -19.07
C VAL A 29 6.61 -30.95 -20.18
N ALA A 30 6.80 -31.36 -21.43
CA ALA A 30 6.06 -30.82 -22.57
C ALA A 30 4.54 -31.07 -22.48
N TRP A 31 4.14 -32.17 -21.85
CA TRP A 31 2.73 -32.46 -21.61
C TRP A 31 2.17 -31.74 -20.40
N LEU A 32 2.97 -31.55 -19.35
CA LEU A 32 2.51 -31.05 -18.07
C LEU A 32 2.59 -29.52 -17.96
N ASP A 33 3.54 -28.88 -18.62
CA ASP A 33 3.81 -27.46 -18.47
C ASP A 33 3.34 -26.72 -19.72
N PRO A 34 2.18 -26.04 -19.73
CA PRO A 34 1.67 -25.35 -20.92
C PRO A 34 2.60 -24.23 -21.42
N LEU A 35 3.59 -23.79 -20.62
CA LEU A 35 4.57 -22.79 -20.98
C LEU A 35 5.92 -23.38 -21.43
N TRP A 36 6.02 -24.69 -21.69
CA TRP A 36 7.30 -25.35 -22.00
C TRP A 36 7.98 -24.85 -23.29
N THR A 37 7.21 -24.36 -24.27
CA THR A 37 7.73 -23.78 -25.53
C THR A 37 7.96 -22.28 -25.47
N LEU A 38 7.51 -21.63 -24.40
CA LEU A 38 7.46 -20.17 -24.32
C LEU A 38 8.66 -19.70 -23.50
N ASP A 39 9.67 -19.17 -24.20
CA ASP A 39 10.67 -18.31 -23.56
C ASP A 39 10.01 -16.98 -23.21
N ALA A 40 10.31 -16.46 -22.02
CA ALA A 40 9.70 -15.22 -21.52
C ALA A 40 9.95 -14.01 -22.44
N ASP A 41 11.00 -14.08 -23.27
CA ASP A 41 11.40 -13.04 -24.22
C ASP A 41 10.65 -13.10 -25.57
N ASP A 42 10.00 -14.24 -25.89
CA ASP A 42 9.34 -14.49 -27.18
C ASP A 42 7.84 -14.20 -27.18
N MET A 43 7.27 -13.87 -26.02
CA MET A 43 5.85 -13.58 -25.93
C MET A 43 5.60 -12.09 -26.17
N GLY A 44 4.78 -11.78 -27.17
CA GLY A 44 4.11 -10.48 -27.31
C GLY A 44 3.04 -10.33 -26.21
N LEU A 45 3.50 -10.30 -24.96
CA LEU A 45 2.70 -10.45 -23.75
C LEU A 45 1.74 -9.31 -23.50
N GLU A 46 1.98 -8.15 -24.12
CA GLU A 46 1.31 -6.89 -23.76
C GLU A 46 -0.23 -6.96 -23.87
N GLU A 47 -0.81 -7.96 -24.56
CA GLU A 47 -2.26 -8.13 -24.70
C GLU A 47 -2.81 -9.48 -24.19
N ASP A 48 -1.99 -10.41 -23.67
CA ASP A 48 -2.44 -11.72 -23.16
C ASP A 48 -2.31 -11.80 -21.63
N GLY A 49 -3.34 -11.34 -20.92
CA GLY A 49 -3.39 -11.34 -19.45
C GLY A 49 -3.20 -12.74 -18.84
N LEU A 50 -3.76 -13.79 -19.46
CA LEU A 50 -3.59 -15.16 -18.97
C LEU A 50 -2.16 -15.66 -19.20
N GLY A 51 -1.57 -15.38 -20.36
CA GLY A 51 -0.17 -15.70 -20.66
C GLY A 51 0.79 -15.07 -19.66
N ILE A 52 0.62 -13.77 -19.37
CA ILE A 52 1.41 -13.06 -18.34
C ILE A 52 1.23 -13.72 -16.98
N ALA A 53 -0.02 -13.93 -16.56
CA ALA A 53 -0.34 -14.49 -15.27
C ALA A 53 0.29 -15.88 -15.06
N LEU A 54 0.31 -16.71 -16.10
CA LEU A 54 0.95 -18.03 -16.05
C LEU A 54 2.49 -17.91 -15.91
N VAL A 55 3.13 -16.96 -16.59
CA VAL A 55 4.58 -16.72 -16.42
C VAL A 55 4.90 -16.23 -15.03
N VAL A 56 4.15 -15.24 -14.54
CA VAL A 56 4.31 -14.68 -13.20
C VAL A 56 4.12 -15.76 -12.15
N THR A 57 2.99 -16.47 -12.18
CA THR A 57 2.69 -17.51 -11.19
C THR A 57 3.70 -18.66 -11.27
N ARG A 58 4.20 -19.04 -12.45
CA ARG A 58 5.23 -20.08 -12.56
C ARG A 58 6.51 -19.74 -11.79
N ARG A 59 6.87 -18.45 -11.72
CA ARG A 59 8.07 -17.97 -11.02
C ARG A 59 7.79 -17.63 -9.55
N ALA A 60 6.80 -16.77 -9.31
CA ALA A 60 6.52 -16.18 -8.01
C ALA A 60 5.58 -17.01 -7.13
N PHE A 61 4.67 -17.77 -7.74
CA PHE A 61 3.62 -18.52 -7.04
C PHE A 61 3.45 -19.94 -7.61
N PRO A 62 4.46 -20.82 -7.52
CA PRO A 62 4.46 -22.09 -8.26
C PRO A 62 3.28 -23.01 -7.96
N ASP A 63 2.69 -22.91 -6.78
CA ASP A 63 1.50 -23.66 -6.39
C ASP A 63 0.21 -23.09 -6.99
N ILE A 64 0.10 -21.76 -7.13
CA ILE A 64 -0.99 -21.12 -7.90
C ILE A 64 -0.87 -21.53 -9.37
N TYR A 65 0.35 -21.54 -9.92
CA TYR A 65 0.61 -22.01 -11.28
C TYR A 65 0.15 -23.45 -11.48
N ALA A 66 0.54 -24.37 -10.59
CA ALA A 66 0.10 -25.76 -10.66
C ALA A 66 -1.44 -25.88 -10.63
N GLY A 67 -2.10 -25.11 -9.77
CA GLY A 67 -3.57 -25.07 -9.71
C GLY A 67 -4.22 -24.50 -10.98
N ALA A 68 -3.59 -23.52 -11.63
CA ALA A 68 -4.06 -22.97 -12.90
C ALA A 68 -3.91 -24.01 -14.03
N VAL A 69 -2.78 -24.72 -14.09
CA VAL A 69 -2.53 -25.79 -15.06
C VAL A 69 -3.56 -26.92 -14.94
N GLU A 70 -3.91 -27.34 -13.72
CA GLU A 70 -4.95 -28.36 -13.51
C GLU A 70 -6.32 -27.93 -14.07
N ARG A 71 -6.69 -26.66 -13.88
CA ARG A 71 -7.93 -26.07 -14.40
C ARG A 71 -7.93 -25.96 -15.92
N ILE A 72 -6.81 -25.56 -16.51
CA ILE A 72 -6.63 -25.56 -17.97
C ILE A 72 -6.87 -26.97 -18.54
N ARG A 73 -6.29 -28.00 -17.91
CA ARG A 73 -6.49 -29.40 -18.34
C ARG A 73 -7.92 -29.91 -18.14
N ALA A 74 -8.63 -29.38 -17.15
CA ALA A 74 -10.05 -29.65 -16.95
C ALA A 74 -10.96 -28.94 -17.97
N GLY A 75 -10.40 -28.06 -18.81
CA GLY A 75 -11.14 -27.30 -19.82
C GLY A 75 -11.94 -26.14 -19.21
N GLU A 76 -11.51 -25.62 -18.06
CA GLU A 76 -12.12 -24.46 -17.43
C GLU A 76 -11.98 -23.20 -18.30
N SER A 77 -12.96 -22.31 -18.21
CA SER A 77 -12.93 -21.04 -18.95
C SER A 77 -11.89 -20.07 -18.39
N GLU A 78 -11.41 -19.14 -19.22
CA GLU A 78 -10.51 -18.06 -18.82
C GLU A 78 -11.02 -17.24 -17.63
N ALA A 79 -12.32 -16.92 -17.59
CA ALA A 79 -12.93 -16.22 -16.45
C ALA A 79 -12.88 -17.01 -15.12
N VAL A 80 -12.75 -18.33 -15.17
CA VAL A 80 -12.54 -19.17 -13.97
C VAL A 80 -11.07 -19.13 -13.55
N LEU A 81 -10.14 -19.09 -14.51
CA LEU A 81 -8.70 -18.97 -14.27
C LEU A 81 -8.35 -17.59 -13.69
N ASP A 82 -8.89 -16.53 -14.26
CA ASP A 82 -8.76 -15.14 -13.78
C ASP A 82 -9.17 -15.04 -12.29
N ARG A 83 -10.41 -15.39 -11.97
CA ARG A 83 -10.89 -15.41 -10.57
C ARG A 83 -10.06 -16.30 -9.65
N PHE A 84 -9.55 -17.43 -10.14
CA PHE A 84 -8.73 -18.33 -9.34
C PHE A 84 -7.38 -17.70 -9.01
N ILE A 85 -6.64 -17.24 -10.03
CA ILE A 85 -5.30 -16.66 -9.86
C ILE A 85 -5.38 -15.39 -9.03
N CYS A 86 -6.24 -14.45 -9.42
CA CYS A 86 -6.47 -13.21 -8.67
C CYS A 86 -6.89 -13.48 -7.23
N GLY A 87 -7.79 -14.44 -7.01
CA GLY A 87 -8.25 -14.81 -5.68
C GLY A 87 -7.17 -15.44 -4.80
N GLU A 88 -6.31 -16.31 -5.34
CA GLU A 88 -5.21 -16.90 -4.56
C GLU A 88 -4.10 -15.88 -4.26
N ILE A 89 -3.77 -14.98 -5.21
CA ILE A 89 -2.79 -13.91 -4.99
C ILE A 89 -3.32 -12.90 -3.95
N THR A 90 -4.59 -12.50 -4.06
CA THR A 90 -5.25 -11.63 -3.08
C THR A 90 -5.22 -12.20 -1.67
N ARG A 91 -5.40 -13.51 -1.51
CA ARG A 91 -5.28 -14.17 -0.19
C ARG A 91 -3.88 -14.12 0.40
N ARG A 92 -2.84 -13.87 -0.42
CA ARG A 92 -1.47 -13.67 0.05
C ARG A 92 -1.16 -12.21 0.41
N GLY A 93 -2.10 -11.29 0.21
CA GLY A 93 -1.97 -9.89 0.61
C GLY A 93 -1.79 -8.90 -0.53
N ILE A 94 -1.77 -9.33 -1.80
CA ILE A 94 -1.68 -8.42 -2.96
C ILE A 94 -3.06 -8.32 -3.61
N PRO A 95 -3.79 -7.19 -3.49
CA PRO A 95 -5.10 -7.03 -4.09
C PRO A 95 -4.97 -7.04 -5.61
N LEU A 96 -5.63 -7.99 -6.26
CA LEU A 96 -5.58 -8.12 -7.71
C LEU A 96 -6.98 -8.36 -8.26
N ASP A 97 -7.46 -7.46 -9.10
CA ASP A 97 -8.83 -7.48 -9.62
C ASP A 97 -8.98 -8.30 -10.91
N ASN A 98 -7.96 -8.29 -11.76
CA ASN A 98 -7.95 -8.98 -13.04
C ASN A 98 -6.51 -9.31 -13.49
N LEU A 99 -6.38 -10.25 -14.42
CA LEU A 99 -5.06 -10.65 -14.95
C LEU A 99 -4.37 -9.58 -15.80
N GLU A 100 -5.10 -8.69 -16.46
CA GLU A 100 -4.51 -7.64 -17.32
C GLU A 100 -3.63 -6.69 -16.49
N SER A 101 -4.03 -6.41 -15.24
CA SER A 101 -3.27 -5.59 -14.30
C SER A 101 -1.87 -6.14 -14.00
N MET A 102 -1.65 -7.46 -14.13
CA MET A 102 -0.35 -8.07 -13.86
C MET A 102 0.74 -7.61 -14.82
N SER A 103 0.37 -7.13 -16.02
CA SER A 103 1.30 -6.57 -17.01
C SER A 103 2.00 -5.30 -16.54
N TYR A 104 1.38 -4.56 -15.61
CA TYR A 104 1.88 -3.29 -15.10
C TYR A 104 2.72 -3.42 -13.83
N GLY A 105 3.03 -4.66 -13.40
CA GLY A 105 3.73 -4.95 -12.14
C GLY A 105 2.78 -5.25 -10.98
N ILE A 106 3.31 -5.26 -9.76
CA ILE A 106 2.51 -5.51 -8.56
C ILE A 106 1.66 -4.26 -8.27
N PRO A 107 0.32 -4.38 -8.18
CA PRO A 107 -0.54 -3.24 -7.87
C PRO A 107 -0.32 -2.76 -6.43
N LEU A 108 -0.15 -1.44 -6.28
CA LEU A 108 -0.09 -0.74 -5.00
C LEU A 108 -1.15 0.37 -5.02
N ASP A 109 -2.14 0.27 -4.14
CA ASP A 109 -3.24 1.24 -4.09
C ASP A 109 -2.83 2.49 -3.31
N ALA A 110 -2.54 3.58 -4.02
CA ALA A 110 -2.18 4.86 -3.40
C ALA A 110 -3.29 5.36 -2.46
N ALA A 111 -2.96 5.45 -1.17
CA ALA A 111 -3.81 6.01 -0.13
C ALA A 111 -3.41 7.44 0.26
N GLY A 112 -2.28 7.94 -0.26
CA GLY A 112 -1.85 9.31 -0.03
C GLY A 112 -2.80 10.33 -0.63
N ILE A 113 -2.78 11.52 -0.05
CA ILE A 113 -3.70 12.60 -0.38
C ILE A 113 -2.95 13.82 -0.85
N LEU A 114 -3.63 14.61 -1.69
CA LEU A 114 -3.18 15.93 -2.08
C LEU A 114 -4.06 16.97 -1.38
N LEU A 115 -3.52 17.68 -0.38
CA LEU A 115 -4.29 18.67 0.37
C LEU A 115 -4.69 19.86 -0.53
N GLU A 116 -4.00 20.09 -1.63
CA GLU A 116 -4.30 21.15 -2.58
C GLU A 116 -5.48 20.80 -3.50
N ASP A 117 -5.93 19.53 -3.52
CA ASP A 117 -7.05 19.03 -4.31
C ASP A 117 -8.42 19.30 -3.64
N PRO A 118 -9.31 20.10 -4.24
CA PRO A 118 -10.66 20.32 -3.72
C PRO A 118 -11.51 19.06 -3.59
N ASP A 119 -11.32 18.05 -4.45
CA ASP A 119 -12.17 16.85 -4.48
C ASP A 119 -11.93 15.94 -3.26
N PHE A 120 -10.73 15.98 -2.69
CA PHE A 120 -10.40 15.30 -1.43
C PHE A 120 -11.37 15.68 -0.31
N TYR A 121 -11.69 16.96 -0.17
CA TYR A 121 -12.55 17.48 0.89
C TYR A 121 -14.02 17.08 0.74
N ALA A 122 -14.47 16.82 -0.48
CA ALA A 122 -15.80 16.29 -0.75
C ALA A 122 -15.91 14.82 -0.31
N GLN A 123 -14.83 14.07 -0.42
CA GLN A 123 -14.75 12.66 -0.03
C GLN A 123 -14.50 12.47 1.47
N HIS A 124 -13.77 13.40 2.09
CA HIS A 124 -13.37 13.36 3.49
C HIS A 124 -13.84 14.59 4.29
N PRO A 125 -15.16 14.83 4.43
CA PRO A 125 -15.66 15.95 5.23
C PRO A 125 -15.33 15.80 6.73
N ASP A 126 -15.00 14.59 7.17
CA ASP A 126 -14.59 14.24 8.52
C ASP A 126 -13.25 14.86 8.95
N VAL A 127 -12.36 15.18 8.01
CA VAL A 127 -11.04 15.75 8.33
C VAL A 127 -11.06 17.28 8.42
N LEU A 128 -12.11 17.93 7.92
CA LEU A 128 -12.22 19.41 7.87
C LEU A 128 -12.01 20.08 9.24
N PRO A 129 -12.61 19.62 10.35
CA PRO A 129 -12.38 20.23 11.66
C PRO A 129 -10.91 20.18 12.08
N ILE A 130 -10.20 19.11 11.72
CA ILE A 130 -8.79 18.93 12.05
C ILE A 130 -7.93 19.86 11.20
N LEU A 131 -8.16 19.90 9.88
CA LEU A 131 -7.40 20.76 8.96
C LEU A 131 -7.56 22.26 9.26
N ALA A 132 -8.74 22.66 9.75
CA ALA A 132 -8.96 24.03 10.23
C ALA A 132 -8.03 24.42 11.39
N LEU A 133 -7.57 23.47 12.22
CA LEU A 133 -6.58 23.74 13.28
C LEU A 133 -5.23 24.20 12.72
N PHE A 134 -4.93 23.81 11.48
CA PHE A 134 -3.71 24.14 10.77
C PHE A 134 -3.86 25.34 9.82
N GLY A 135 -5.06 25.95 9.79
CA GLY A 135 -5.36 27.12 8.97
C GLY A 135 -5.67 26.79 7.50
N ILE A 136 -5.96 25.52 7.20
CA ILE A 136 -6.40 25.07 5.88
C ILE A 136 -7.91 25.22 5.82
N ASP A 137 -8.39 25.90 4.78
CA ASP A 137 -9.80 26.28 4.62
C ASP A 137 -10.19 26.14 3.14
N PRO A 138 -10.76 24.99 2.75
CA PRO A 138 -11.06 24.68 1.34
C PRO A 138 -12.17 25.55 0.75
N GLU A 139 -12.97 26.25 1.56
CA GLU A 139 -14.07 27.10 1.06
C GLU A 139 -13.59 28.43 0.47
N ARG A 140 -12.31 28.79 0.63
CA ARG A 140 -11.77 30.08 0.18
C ARG A 140 -11.56 30.16 -1.32
N GLU A 141 -11.21 29.05 -1.96
CA GLU A 141 -10.82 28.99 -3.36
C GLU A 141 -11.50 27.82 -4.08
N MET A 142 -11.96 28.07 -5.31
CA MET A 142 -12.79 27.10 -6.06
C MET A 142 -12.00 26.01 -6.80
N TYR A 143 -10.71 26.22 -7.06
CA TYR A 143 -9.94 25.39 -8.00
C TYR A 143 -8.70 24.73 -7.38
N THR A 144 -8.21 25.25 -6.27
CA THR A 144 -7.09 24.68 -5.50
C THR A 144 -7.21 25.20 -4.09
N VAL A 145 -6.73 24.45 -3.11
CA VAL A 145 -6.72 24.87 -1.71
C VAL A 145 -5.32 25.35 -1.34
N GLU A 146 -5.23 26.59 -0.86
CA GLU A 146 -3.96 27.13 -0.34
C GLU A 146 -3.62 26.44 1.00
N VAL A 147 -2.55 25.64 0.99
CA VAL A 147 -2.00 25.00 2.19
C VAL A 147 -0.80 25.80 2.67
N PRO A 148 -0.83 26.42 3.87
CA PRO A 148 0.30 27.17 4.38
C PRO A 148 1.52 26.26 4.63
N ASP A 149 2.74 26.65 4.24
CA ASP A 149 3.97 25.87 4.52
C ASP A 149 4.12 25.47 6.00
N ALA A 150 3.68 26.36 6.90
CA ALA A 150 3.71 26.12 8.33
C ALA A 150 2.77 24.98 8.76
N ALA A 151 1.71 24.68 8.00
CA ALA A 151 0.80 23.58 8.26
C ALA A 151 1.53 22.24 8.18
N TYR A 152 2.32 21.98 7.13
CA TYR A 152 3.13 20.77 7.01
C TYR A 152 4.13 20.64 8.16
N GLN A 153 4.85 21.72 8.50
CA GLN A 153 5.83 21.68 9.60
C GLN A 153 5.18 21.38 10.95
N VAL A 154 4.05 22.03 11.26
CA VAL A 154 3.33 21.79 12.53
C VAL A 154 2.68 20.42 12.53
N GLY A 155 2.03 20.03 11.43
CA GLY A 155 1.36 18.74 11.26
C GLY A 155 2.30 17.57 11.53
N ARG A 156 3.44 17.55 10.84
CA ARG A 156 4.48 16.52 11.01
C ARG A 156 5.04 16.48 12.43
N ALA A 157 5.25 17.64 13.06
CA ALA A 157 5.73 17.69 14.44
C ALA A 157 4.68 17.18 15.44
N VAL A 158 3.40 17.47 15.24
CA VAL A 158 2.34 16.93 16.10
C VAL A 158 2.20 15.42 15.90
N ALA A 159 2.23 14.95 14.65
CA ALA A 159 2.21 13.53 14.32
C ALA A 159 3.33 12.76 15.03
N ASP A 160 4.60 13.19 14.89
CA ASP A 160 5.75 12.57 15.56
C ASP A 160 5.57 12.50 17.09
N SER A 161 5.08 13.57 17.71
CA SER A 161 4.83 13.58 19.15
C SER A 161 3.73 12.61 19.58
N LEU A 162 2.68 12.48 18.78
CA LEU A 162 1.53 11.63 19.06
C LEU A 162 1.85 10.15 18.88
N LEU A 163 2.62 9.80 17.84
CA LEU A 163 3.05 8.42 17.57
C LEU A 163 3.90 7.81 18.69
N LYS A 164 4.59 8.67 19.46
CA LYS A 164 5.39 8.27 20.63
C LYS A 164 4.56 8.06 21.90
N GLN A 165 3.27 8.38 21.88
CA GLN A 165 2.45 8.28 23.08
C GLN A 165 2.18 6.81 23.47
N PRO A 166 2.15 6.49 24.78
CA PRO A 166 1.79 5.16 25.25
C PRO A 166 0.29 4.86 25.07
N ASP A 167 -0.56 5.88 25.03
CA ASP A 167 -1.98 5.75 24.76
C ASP A 167 -2.22 5.50 23.26
N GLU A 168 -2.86 4.36 22.97
CA GLU A 168 -3.16 3.92 21.61
C GLU A 168 -4.06 4.90 20.85
N ARG A 169 -4.99 5.56 21.54
CA ARG A 169 -5.90 6.52 20.90
C ARG A 169 -5.13 7.75 20.41
N TRP A 170 -4.14 8.20 21.17
CA TRP A 170 -3.27 9.28 20.75
C TRP A 170 -2.36 8.87 19.60
N ARG A 171 -1.83 7.64 19.58
CA ARG A 171 -1.07 7.13 18.43
C ARG A 171 -1.93 7.05 17.17
N GLN A 172 -3.18 6.61 17.27
CA GLN A 172 -4.14 6.59 16.16
C GLN A 172 -4.39 7.99 15.58
N VAL A 173 -4.51 9.01 16.44
CA VAL A 173 -4.55 10.41 15.97
C VAL A 173 -3.22 10.83 15.34
N GLY A 174 -2.10 10.34 15.86
CA GLY A 174 -0.78 10.51 15.26
C GLY A 174 -0.72 9.98 13.83
N TRP A 175 -1.25 8.79 13.58
CA TRP A 175 -1.34 8.21 12.22
C TRP A 175 -2.27 9.01 11.31
N ALA A 176 -3.41 9.48 11.82
CA ALA A 176 -4.29 10.37 11.06
C ALA A 176 -3.57 11.64 10.60
N LEU A 177 -2.77 12.26 11.47
CA LEU A 177 -1.96 13.42 11.08
C LEU A 177 -0.79 13.04 10.17
N ALA A 178 -0.17 11.87 10.37
CA ALA A 178 0.92 11.41 9.52
C ALA A 178 0.45 11.19 8.08
N TRP A 179 -0.73 10.60 7.90
CA TRP A 179 -1.40 10.47 6.60
C TRP A 179 -1.74 11.84 6.00
N LEU A 180 -2.40 12.74 6.77
CA LEU A 180 -2.79 14.06 6.26
C LEU A 180 -1.60 14.92 5.79
N PHE A 181 -0.42 14.71 6.35
CA PHE A 181 0.79 15.51 6.05
C PHE A 181 1.91 14.70 5.38
N SER A 182 1.57 13.55 4.81
CA SER A 182 2.45 12.63 4.06
C SER A 182 3.79 12.39 4.78
N CYS A 183 3.72 11.87 6.00
CA CYS A 183 4.90 11.57 6.81
C CYS A 183 4.77 10.29 7.64
N SER A 184 4.00 9.31 7.17
CA SER A 184 3.89 8.00 7.80
C SER A 184 5.16 7.17 7.65
N GLY A 185 5.95 7.42 6.60
CA GLY A 185 7.11 6.63 6.22
C GLY A 185 6.78 5.45 5.29
N ASN A 186 5.50 5.21 5.01
CA ASN A 186 5.03 4.21 4.08
C ASN A 186 4.61 4.89 2.77
N SER A 187 5.26 4.55 1.66
CA SER A 187 5.03 5.21 0.36
C SER A 187 3.60 5.03 -0.15
N VAL A 188 2.91 3.94 0.20
CA VAL A 188 1.52 3.70 -0.19
C VAL A 188 0.58 4.70 0.50
N VAL A 189 0.91 5.09 1.73
CA VAL A 189 0.12 6.04 2.53
C VAL A 189 0.53 7.49 2.28
N ASP A 190 1.79 7.74 1.92
CA ASP A 190 2.33 9.10 1.80
C ASP A 190 2.19 9.71 0.39
N LEU A 191 2.16 8.89 -0.66
CA LEU A 191 2.10 9.33 -2.05
C LEU A 191 0.67 9.23 -2.60
N ASP A 192 0.23 10.28 -3.28
CA ASP A 192 -0.97 10.22 -4.11
C ASP A 192 -0.73 9.40 -5.39
N TYR A 193 -1.80 9.15 -6.14
CA TYR A 193 -1.75 8.35 -7.37
C TYR A 193 -0.77 8.91 -8.42
N GLU A 194 -0.76 10.24 -8.61
CA GLU A 194 0.10 10.88 -9.61
C GLU A 194 1.57 10.69 -9.25
N ASN A 195 1.97 11.00 -8.02
CA ASN A 195 3.34 10.85 -7.55
C ASN A 195 3.78 9.37 -7.51
N MET A 196 2.88 8.45 -7.14
CA MET A 196 3.19 7.02 -7.15
C MET A 196 3.38 6.49 -8.56
N SER A 197 2.62 7.00 -9.54
CA SER A 197 2.73 6.58 -10.94
C SER A 197 4.06 6.95 -11.61
N GLU A 198 4.80 7.91 -11.04
CA GLU A 198 6.16 8.26 -11.49
C GLU A 198 7.23 7.24 -11.06
N ILE A 199 6.92 6.39 -10.07
CA ILE A 199 7.83 5.38 -9.55
C ILE A 199 7.67 4.10 -10.39
N PRO A 200 8.77 3.50 -10.86
CA PRO A 200 8.70 2.21 -11.55
C PRO A 200 7.99 1.16 -10.67
N PRO A 201 7.01 0.44 -11.22
CA PRO A 201 6.24 -0.53 -10.46
C PRO A 201 7.14 -1.68 -9.98
N LEU A 202 6.77 -2.27 -8.85
CA LEU A 202 7.43 -3.47 -8.34
C LEU A 202 7.27 -4.62 -9.33
N SER A 203 8.34 -5.39 -9.53
CA SER A 203 8.31 -6.56 -10.39
C SER A 203 7.64 -7.74 -9.69
N TRP A 204 7.30 -8.79 -10.44
CA TRP A 204 6.77 -10.03 -9.87
C TRP A 204 7.87 -11.00 -9.41
N GLU A 205 9.08 -10.52 -9.13
CA GLU A 205 10.14 -11.35 -8.54
C GLU A 205 9.87 -11.60 -7.05
N ALA A 206 10.41 -12.69 -6.51
CA ALA A 206 10.03 -13.16 -5.17
C ALA A 206 10.33 -12.14 -4.06
N GLU A 207 11.43 -11.40 -4.17
CA GLU A 207 11.81 -10.34 -3.24
C GLU A 207 10.83 -9.17 -3.28
N ASP A 208 10.44 -8.72 -4.49
CA ASP A 208 9.50 -7.62 -4.68
C ASP A 208 8.09 -8.01 -4.24
N VAL A 209 7.68 -9.27 -4.45
CA VAL A 209 6.42 -9.81 -3.92
C VAL A 209 6.39 -9.78 -2.39
N ALA A 210 7.46 -10.24 -1.74
CA ALA A 210 7.55 -10.22 -0.28
C ALA A 210 7.50 -8.77 0.25
N PHE A 211 8.25 -7.87 -0.38
CA PHE A 211 8.26 -6.46 -0.02
C PHE A 211 6.88 -5.80 -0.21
N ALA A 212 6.20 -6.07 -1.33
CA ALA A 212 4.87 -5.54 -1.60
C ALA A 212 3.86 -5.99 -0.54
N ILE A 213 3.87 -7.27 -0.14
CA ILE A 213 2.98 -7.79 0.90
C ILE A 213 3.21 -7.06 2.22
N GLU A 214 4.46 -6.92 2.66
CA GLU A 214 4.80 -6.19 3.89
C GLU A 214 4.36 -4.73 3.83
N LEU A 215 4.61 -4.06 2.71
CA LEU A 215 4.25 -2.66 2.47
C LEU A 215 2.73 -2.45 2.50
N ILE A 216 1.96 -3.33 1.87
CA ILE A 216 0.49 -3.31 1.83
C ILE A 216 -0.09 -3.62 3.20
N GLU A 217 0.45 -4.62 3.92
CA GLU A 217 -0.01 -4.95 5.27
C GLU A 217 0.20 -3.79 6.23
N GLU A 218 1.37 -3.14 6.19
CA GLU A 218 1.65 -1.94 6.98
C GLU A 218 0.70 -0.79 6.62
N ALA A 219 0.51 -0.51 5.33
CA ALA A 219 -0.38 0.54 4.85
C ALA A 219 -1.82 0.34 5.33
N ASN A 220 -2.33 -0.89 5.24
CA ASN A 220 -3.65 -1.25 5.75
C ASN A 220 -3.78 -1.06 7.27
N GLY A 221 -2.72 -1.41 8.02
CA GLY A 221 -2.65 -1.16 9.46
C GLY A 221 -2.72 0.33 9.80
N ILE A 222 -1.93 1.14 9.09
CA ILE A 222 -1.94 2.61 9.24
C ILE A 222 -3.32 3.18 8.93
N MET A 223 -3.94 2.81 7.80
CA MET A 223 -5.25 3.33 7.41
C MET A 223 -6.39 2.89 8.35
N ALA A 224 -6.28 1.71 8.96
CA ALA A 224 -7.17 1.30 10.03
C ALA A 224 -7.04 2.19 11.28
N ASP A 225 -5.80 2.52 11.68
CA ASP A 225 -5.53 3.43 12.79
C ASP A 225 -5.94 4.88 12.49
N VAL A 226 -5.74 5.37 11.27
CA VAL A 226 -6.26 6.67 10.78
C VAL A 226 -7.76 6.73 11.01
N SER A 227 -8.49 5.73 10.51
CA SER A 227 -9.95 5.66 10.64
C SER A 227 -10.40 5.64 12.11
N ALA A 228 -9.69 4.89 12.97
CA ALA A 228 -9.96 4.84 14.41
C ALA A 228 -9.70 6.18 15.11
N GLY A 229 -8.59 6.85 14.78
CA GLY A 229 -8.18 8.13 15.34
C GLY A 229 -9.15 9.25 14.98
N LEU A 230 -9.54 9.35 13.71
CA LEU A 230 -10.54 10.32 13.23
C LEU A 230 -11.89 10.13 13.95
N LYS A 231 -12.38 8.88 14.01
CA LYS A 231 -13.63 8.56 14.70
C LYS A 231 -13.57 8.88 16.20
N TRP A 232 -12.44 8.63 16.85
CA TRP A 232 -12.28 8.94 18.27
C TRP A 232 -12.32 10.45 18.54
N LEU A 233 -11.65 11.26 17.71
CA LEU A 233 -11.69 12.72 17.82
C LEU A 233 -13.11 13.28 17.63
N GLN A 234 -13.86 12.76 16.66
CA GLN A 234 -15.25 13.17 16.41
C GLN A 234 -16.17 12.88 17.60
N THR A 235 -15.91 11.79 18.31
CA THR A 235 -16.75 11.34 19.44
C THR A 235 -16.26 11.83 20.80
N THR A 236 -15.07 12.46 20.86
CA THR A 236 -14.43 12.89 22.11
C THR A 236 -14.01 14.37 22.03
N PRO A 237 -14.93 15.32 22.28
CA PRO A 237 -14.65 16.76 22.19
C PRO A 237 -13.46 17.22 23.05
N ALA A 238 -13.28 16.65 24.24
CA ALA A 238 -12.17 16.98 25.12
C ALA A 238 -10.79 16.61 24.53
N ALA A 239 -10.71 15.52 23.76
CA ALA A 239 -9.48 15.16 23.05
C ALA A 239 -9.21 16.13 21.89
N PHE A 240 -10.26 16.49 21.14
CA PHE A 240 -10.15 17.49 20.09
C PHE A 240 -9.69 18.86 20.61
N ASP A 241 -10.25 19.32 21.73
CA ASP A 241 -9.84 20.58 22.37
C ASP A 241 -8.36 20.56 22.81
N LEU A 242 -7.88 19.42 23.30
CA LEU A 242 -6.48 19.25 23.68
C LEU A 242 -5.55 19.29 22.45
N LEU A 243 -5.93 18.61 21.37
CA LEU A 243 -5.24 18.68 20.08
C LEU A 243 -5.16 20.14 19.59
N ALA A 244 -6.30 20.83 19.56
CA ALA A 244 -6.38 22.24 19.16
C ALA A 244 -5.54 23.16 20.05
N HIS A 245 -5.45 22.87 21.34
CA HIS A 245 -4.59 23.60 22.27
C HIS A 245 -3.09 23.40 21.93
N ASN A 246 -2.67 22.15 21.73
CA ASN A 246 -1.28 21.83 21.42
C ASN A 246 -0.85 22.38 20.05
N VAL A 247 -1.68 22.24 19.01
CA VAL A 247 -1.44 22.82 17.67
C VAL A 247 -1.23 24.33 17.76
N ARG A 248 -2.12 25.06 18.46
CA ARG A 248 -1.98 26.52 18.66
C ARG A 248 -0.69 26.90 19.36
N ARG A 249 -0.25 26.13 20.37
CA ARG A 249 1.01 26.39 21.08
C ARG A 249 2.21 26.30 20.16
N ILE A 250 2.23 25.34 19.23
CA ILE A 250 3.32 25.19 18.25
C ILE A 250 3.32 26.38 17.30
N PHE A 251 2.18 26.73 16.69
CA PHE A 251 2.08 27.89 15.80
C PHE A 251 2.52 29.20 16.47
N GLN A 252 2.08 29.44 17.72
CA GLN A 252 2.51 30.62 18.49
C GLN A 252 4.02 30.65 18.69
N LYS A 253 4.61 29.51 19.05
CA LYS A 253 6.06 29.42 19.28
C LYS A 253 6.84 29.61 17.98
N MET A 254 6.42 29.00 16.87
CA MET A 254 7.00 29.22 15.54
C MET A 254 6.99 30.70 15.13
N LYS A 255 5.86 31.40 15.35
CA LYS A 255 5.77 32.84 15.08
C LYS A 255 6.78 33.66 15.88
N THR A 256 7.01 33.32 17.15
CA THR A 256 7.98 34.05 18.00
C THR A 256 9.45 33.83 17.61
N MET A 257 9.75 32.81 16.81
CA MET A 257 11.12 32.48 16.38
C MET A 257 11.49 32.95 14.99
N LYS A 258 10.52 33.48 14.21
CA LYS A 258 10.78 34.05 12.88
C LYS A 258 11.75 35.24 13.04
N GLY A 259 13.04 35.01 12.75
CA GLY A 259 14.13 35.99 12.88
C GLY A 259 15.21 35.70 13.94
N LYS A 260 15.11 34.61 14.73
CA LYS A 260 16.18 34.18 15.65
C LYS A 260 16.86 32.92 15.11
N ALA A 261 18.11 33.05 14.70
CA ALA A 261 18.93 31.92 14.24
C ALA A 261 19.62 31.25 15.44
N GLY A 262 19.31 29.98 15.71
CA GLY A 262 20.12 29.14 16.61
C GLY A 262 19.37 28.32 17.67
N ASP A 263 18.10 28.61 17.96
CA ASP A 263 17.33 27.85 18.96
C ASP A 263 16.33 26.91 18.29
N ASP A 264 16.63 25.60 18.31
CA ASP A 264 15.62 24.57 18.02
C ASP A 264 14.55 24.61 19.12
N PRO A 265 13.27 24.82 18.76
CA PRO A 265 12.21 24.93 19.74
C PRO A 265 11.95 23.60 20.43
N ARG A 266 12.46 23.48 21.64
CA ARG A 266 12.01 22.50 22.61
C ARG A 266 10.56 22.79 23.03
N ILE A 267 9.58 22.25 22.31
CA ILE A 267 8.15 22.35 22.66
C ILE A 267 7.75 21.05 23.35
N ARG A 268 7.31 21.16 24.60
CA ARG A 268 6.70 20.05 25.33
C ARG A 268 5.20 20.10 25.10
N LEU A 269 4.69 19.10 24.39
CA LEU A 269 3.26 18.87 24.24
C LEU A 269 2.80 17.98 25.39
N GLU A 270 1.59 18.22 25.87
CA GLU A 270 1.00 17.44 26.95
C GLU A 270 -0.21 16.72 26.38
N TRP A 271 -0.15 15.38 26.39
CA TRP A 271 -1.21 14.50 25.91
C TRP A 271 -1.76 13.75 27.11
N THR A 272 -2.78 14.31 27.75
CA THR A 272 -3.42 13.65 28.89
C THR A 272 -4.34 12.54 28.38
N PRO A 273 -4.42 11.38 29.06
CA PRO A 273 -5.43 10.38 28.77
C PRO A 273 -6.83 10.98 28.86
N VAL A 274 -7.69 10.67 27.90
CA VAL A 274 -9.10 11.13 27.88
C VAL A 274 -10.02 9.90 27.90
N GLY A 275 -10.56 9.55 29.07
CA GLY A 275 -11.48 8.41 29.28
C GLY A 275 -11.55 7.89 30.73
N ASP A 276 -12.69 7.29 31.09
CA ASP A 276 -13.30 7.17 32.43
C ASP A 276 -12.42 6.69 33.61
N GLY A 277 -12.38 7.50 34.67
CA GLY A 277 -12.10 7.06 36.04
C GLY A 277 -10.70 7.40 36.56
N ASP A 278 -10.62 8.51 37.30
CA ASP A 278 -9.65 8.85 38.34
C ASP A 278 -8.15 8.56 38.10
N GLY A 279 -7.37 9.64 37.93
CA GLY A 279 -6.03 9.71 38.52
C GLY A 279 -4.86 9.06 37.78
N GLY A 280 -4.96 8.82 36.48
CA GLY A 280 -3.80 8.43 35.66
C GLY A 280 -2.83 9.61 35.48
N ALA A 281 -1.68 9.56 36.17
CA ALA A 281 -0.62 10.56 36.06
C ALA A 281 -0.29 10.84 34.58
N ALA A 282 -0.22 12.14 34.22
CA ALA A 282 0.33 12.57 32.94
C ALA A 282 1.73 11.96 32.78
N VAL A 283 1.87 10.98 31.89
CA VAL A 283 3.19 10.47 31.53
C VAL A 283 3.78 11.50 30.59
N ALA A 284 4.54 12.41 31.20
CA ALA A 284 5.40 13.31 30.50
C ALA A 284 6.53 12.51 29.85
N ASP A 285 6.39 12.13 28.59
CA ASP A 285 7.53 11.65 27.84
C ASP A 285 8.45 12.86 27.52
N PRO A 286 9.75 12.83 27.86
CA PRO A 286 10.61 14.01 27.83
C PRO A 286 11.20 14.33 26.44
N GLU A 287 10.67 13.73 25.38
CA GLU A 287 11.17 14.02 24.04
C GLU A 287 10.75 15.42 23.58
N PHE A 288 11.75 16.28 23.44
CA PHE A 288 11.59 17.58 22.85
C PHE A 288 11.37 17.42 21.35
N LEU A 289 10.24 17.92 20.84
CA LEU A 289 10.05 18.07 19.40
C LEU A 289 11.16 18.96 18.83
N GLN A 290 11.94 18.44 17.90
CA GLN A 290 12.84 19.23 17.07
C GLN A 290 12.11 19.54 15.77
N LEU A 291 11.68 20.80 15.60
CA LEU A 291 11.17 21.28 14.33
C LEU A 291 12.35 21.44 13.37
N ARG A 292 12.70 20.37 12.63
CA ARG A 292 13.71 20.47 11.56
C ARG A 292 13.21 21.45 10.50
N ARG A 293 14.12 22.33 10.03
CA ARG A 293 13.84 23.31 8.97
C ARG A 293 13.92 22.74 7.55
N ASP A 294 14.29 21.48 7.41
CA ASP A 294 14.68 20.92 6.12
C ASP A 294 13.58 20.01 5.57
N ALA A 295 12.59 20.63 4.93
CA ALA A 295 11.74 20.03 3.90
C ALA A 295 11.10 21.17 3.12
N ALA A 296 11.81 21.63 2.10
CA ALA A 296 11.30 22.34 0.93
C ALA A 296 11.87 21.64 -0.29
#